data_AF-A0AB38A7C2-F1
#
_entry.id   AF-A0AB38A7C2-F1
#
_cell.length_a   1.000
_cell.length_b   1.000
_cell.length_c   1.000
_cell.angle_alpha   90.00
_cell.angle_beta   90.00
_cell.angle_gamma   90.00
#
_symmetry.space_group_name_H-M   'P 1'
#
loop_
_entity.id
_entity.type
_entity.pdbx_description
1 polymer ?
#
loop_
_entity_poly.entity_id
_entity_poly.type
_entity_poly.pdbx_seq_one_letter_code
_entity_poly.pdbx_strand_id
1 'polypeptide(L)'
;MADENHDLLDSLIDIQSDWNAVSNPLDTVLGMLSADPEQAKPFNPGDYKFRPRANTIPCTRCMTKDEGTCSACIDVCPVNAITIDTSAIHVSDACRKCGLCIAACPTDAFTDSHHSARQLYDEIATACSSHEMCYITCTRALKRKPEANEILLPCVGAVPTEVWFSILVDYPNVSVYLPEGVCDKCQTTTGEACYTKFIGRAEELTGRSVGLETQARALNHAKKRSYERRQFVNNAMQVGQNVLAVSNPVLASAQAVQRKLQAHGRQINELQNSLERIAGSSTSARRKRTIVQKRQLLLSALQDHPRLADRFEPQVAVCDNTKCTSCGLCVDVCPTHCVDLDPRGHVTVEPIYCMDCSACTRACPTNALFMEPYDPALLVVKDETAKRAEEALERQKAELARLKEQGKQQLMRGLAALESHGENGQITAQGIGAAIKAVTTFDAPAEKNDAVGETSATMATLTATTAATEAAAAATASEAVTDQPLDKPAPAPASAPMAPPVFVATQRAAQMEEAASDTIAYQQDAAEDAAEEEEPCVHKLAPSGRTSLQAIQVVPSVS
;
A
#
# COMPACT_ATOMS: atom_id res chain seq x y z
N MET A 1 17.86 -28.64 -23.93
CA MET A 1 16.87 -29.17 -22.97
C MET A 1 16.58 -28.04 -21.99
N ALA A 2 15.43 -27.42 -21.89
CA ALA A 2 14.16 -27.51 -22.59
C ALA A 2 13.57 -26.09 -22.55
N ASP A 3 13.25 -25.49 -23.71
CA ASP A 3 12.44 -24.27 -23.77
C ASP A 3 11.00 -24.73 -23.95
N GLU A 4 10.38 -25.15 -22.85
CA GLU A 4 9.05 -25.76 -22.86
C GLU A 4 7.94 -24.73 -22.61
N ASN A 5 8.18 -23.44 -22.91
CA ASN A 5 7.16 -22.38 -22.86
C ASN A 5 7.48 -21.18 -23.78
N HIS A 6 8.13 -21.44 -24.93
CA HIS A 6 8.21 -20.46 -26.01
C HIS A 6 6.95 -20.57 -26.88
N ASP A 7 5.96 -19.73 -26.60
CA ASP A 7 4.65 -19.79 -27.25
C ASP A 7 4.60 -18.88 -28.49
N LEU A 8 3.57 -19.06 -29.33
CA LEU A 8 3.36 -18.26 -30.55
C LEU A 8 3.39 -16.74 -30.30
N LEU A 9 2.96 -16.27 -29.14
CA LEU A 9 3.02 -14.85 -28.77
C LEU A 9 4.45 -14.36 -28.58
N ASP A 10 5.34 -15.20 -28.06
CA ASP A 10 6.76 -14.86 -27.95
C ASP A 10 7.39 -14.73 -29.32
N SER A 11 7.11 -15.68 -30.21
CA SER A 11 7.59 -15.60 -31.59
C SER A 11 7.05 -14.35 -32.29
N LEU A 12 5.81 -13.92 -32.02
CA LEU A 12 5.25 -12.68 -32.57
C LEU A 12 5.88 -11.42 -31.98
N ILE A 13 6.20 -11.41 -30.69
CA ILE A 13 6.91 -10.29 -30.03
C ILE A 13 8.35 -10.21 -30.55
N ASP A 14 9.04 -11.34 -30.64
CA ASP A 14 10.39 -11.44 -31.18
C ASP A 14 10.38 -10.99 -32.65
N ILE A 15 9.46 -11.50 -33.47
CA ILE A 15 9.29 -11.05 -34.86
C ILE A 15 8.95 -9.56 -34.94
N GLN A 16 8.08 -9.00 -34.08
CA GLN A 16 7.77 -7.57 -34.10
C GLN A 16 8.96 -6.73 -33.64
N SER A 17 9.70 -7.17 -32.63
CA SER A 17 10.91 -6.49 -32.16
C SER A 17 12.03 -6.54 -33.20
N ASP A 18 12.18 -7.66 -33.90
CA ASP A 18 13.06 -7.83 -35.06
C ASP A 18 12.57 -6.98 -36.25
N TRP A 19 11.25 -6.94 -36.51
CA TRP A 19 10.67 -6.10 -37.55
C TRP A 19 10.80 -4.62 -37.22
N ASN A 20 10.64 -4.22 -35.96
CA ASN A 20 10.89 -2.86 -35.48
C ASN A 20 12.39 -2.55 -35.56
N ALA A 21 13.28 -3.48 -35.21
CA ALA A 21 14.72 -3.29 -35.35
C ALA A 21 15.14 -3.18 -36.84
N VAL A 22 14.47 -3.88 -37.74
CA VAL A 22 14.72 -3.89 -39.20
C VAL A 22 13.97 -2.77 -39.95
N SER A 23 12.84 -2.27 -39.44
CA SER A 23 12.07 -1.13 -39.99
C SER A 23 12.44 0.22 -39.36
N ASN A 24 13.16 0.21 -38.24
CA ASN A 24 13.75 1.39 -37.61
C ASN A 24 15.18 1.78 -38.06
N PRO A 25 15.80 1.36 -39.18
CA PRO A 25 16.94 2.12 -39.68
C PRO A 25 16.47 3.49 -40.16
N LEU A 26 15.23 3.61 -40.64
CA LEU A 26 14.65 4.89 -41.05
C LEU A 26 14.02 5.66 -39.89
N ASP A 27 13.51 5.03 -38.82
CA ASP A 27 12.95 5.73 -37.65
C ASP A 27 14.01 6.08 -36.60
N THR A 28 15.15 5.39 -36.59
CA THR A 28 16.36 5.85 -35.88
C THR A 28 17.01 7.00 -36.64
N VAL A 29 17.01 6.96 -37.98
CA VAL A 29 17.47 8.07 -38.84
C VAL A 29 16.46 9.23 -38.84
N LEU A 30 15.15 8.99 -38.86
CA LEU A 30 14.11 10.01 -38.70
C LEU A 30 14.07 10.49 -37.26
N GLY A 31 14.26 9.66 -36.26
CA GLY A 31 14.44 10.08 -34.87
C GLY A 31 15.66 11.00 -34.71
N MET A 32 16.76 10.72 -35.43
CA MET A 32 17.92 11.61 -35.53
C MET A 32 17.69 12.86 -36.40
N LEU A 33 16.71 12.85 -37.32
CA LEU A 33 16.37 13.98 -38.21
C LEU A 33 15.15 14.81 -37.73
N SER A 34 14.33 14.27 -36.83
CA SER A 34 13.04 14.82 -36.36
C SER A 34 13.06 15.15 -34.87
N ALA A 35 13.90 14.47 -34.07
CA ALA A 35 14.31 15.05 -32.81
C ALA A 35 15.37 16.09 -33.15
N ASP A 36 14.96 17.35 -33.18
CA ASP A 36 15.88 18.46 -33.14
C ASP A 36 16.84 18.21 -31.95
N PRO A 37 18.12 17.84 -32.16
CA PRO A 37 19.01 17.45 -31.07
C PRO A 37 19.21 18.57 -30.05
N GLU A 38 18.87 19.81 -30.45
CA GLU A 38 18.86 21.02 -29.64
C GLU A 38 17.68 21.11 -28.66
N GLN A 39 16.61 20.32 -28.82
CA GLN A 39 15.41 20.38 -27.95
C GLN A 39 15.37 19.34 -26.82
N ALA A 40 16.27 18.35 -26.82
CA ALA A 40 16.38 17.41 -25.71
C ALA A 40 16.97 18.12 -24.48
N LYS A 41 16.12 18.62 -23.57
CA LYS A 41 16.55 19.35 -22.35
C LYS A 41 17.71 18.60 -21.68
N PRO A 42 18.89 19.22 -21.49
CA PRO A 42 20.04 18.55 -20.90
C PRO A 42 19.73 18.11 -19.47
N PHE A 43 20.39 17.02 -19.03
CA PHE A 43 20.21 16.54 -17.67
C PHE A 43 20.62 17.62 -16.67
N ASN A 44 19.69 18.00 -15.80
CA ASN A 44 19.95 18.92 -14.69
C ASN A 44 19.62 18.23 -13.36
N PRO A 45 20.61 17.98 -12.48
CA PRO A 45 20.37 17.46 -11.14
C PRO A 45 19.35 18.25 -10.31
N GLY A 46 19.20 19.55 -10.58
CA GLY A 46 18.25 20.43 -9.90
C GLY A 46 16.79 20.07 -10.15
N ASP A 47 16.48 19.44 -11.29
CA ASP A 47 15.12 19.05 -11.66
C ASP A 47 14.55 17.96 -10.74
N TYR A 48 15.41 17.22 -10.04
CA TYR A 48 15.06 16.14 -9.12
C TYR A 48 15.18 16.54 -7.65
N LYS A 49 15.38 17.83 -7.36
CA LYS A 49 15.69 18.34 -6.02
C LYS A 49 14.63 19.32 -5.55
N PHE A 50 13.84 18.89 -4.57
CA PHE A 50 12.73 19.68 -4.03
C PHE A 50 13.00 20.11 -2.59
N ARG A 51 12.65 21.36 -2.29
CA ARG A 51 12.73 21.85 -0.91
C ARG A 51 11.55 21.25 -0.15
N PRO A 52 11.79 20.62 1.01
CA PRO A 52 10.71 20.05 1.81
C PRO A 52 9.82 21.16 2.36
N ARG A 53 8.51 20.90 2.36
CA ARG A 53 7.50 21.68 3.06
C ARG A 53 7.31 21.08 4.46
N ALA A 54 7.33 21.94 5.47
CA ALA A 54 7.12 21.54 6.85
C ALA A 54 5.68 21.84 7.29
N ASN A 55 5.09 20.93 8.05
CA ASN A 55 3.81 21.09 8.72
C ASN A 55 4.04 20.98 10.24
N THR A 56 3.63 21.99 10.98
CA THR A 56 3.82 22.06 12.44
C THR A 56 2.83 21.18 13.20
N ILE A 57 1.66 20.90 12.62
CA ILE A 57 0.57 20.15 13.26
C ILE A 57 1.04 18.75 13.73
N PRO A 58 1.67 17.91 12.90
CA PRO A 58 2.15 16.60 13.34
C PRO A 58 3.52 16.64 14.03
N CYS A 59 4.17 17.81 14.16
CA CYS A 59 5.52 17.89 14.71
C CYS A 59 5.50 17.76 16.24
N THR A 60 6.09 16.68 16.77
CA THR A 60 6.12 16.43 18.23
C THR A 60 6.78 17.55 19.02
N ARG A 61 7.86 18.16 18.51
CA ARG A 61 8.52 19.31 19.14
C ARG A 61 7.63 20.55 19.17
N CYS A 62 6.86 20.83 18.11
CA CYS A 62 5.91 21.95 18.12
C CYS A 62 4.70 21.69 19.03
N MET A 63 4.21 20.45 19.08
CA MET A 63 3.06 20.08 19.92
C MET A 63 3.40 20.12 21.41
N THR A 64 4.59 19.65 21.80
CA THR A 64 5.05 19.66 23.20
C THR A 64 5.64 21.01 23.63
N LYS A 65 6.08 21.84 22.67
CA LYS A 65 6.83 23.08 22.92
C LYS A 65 8.14 22.84 23.70
N ASP A 66 8.67 21.62 23.60
CA ASP A 66 9.89 21.20 24.28
C ASP A 66 10.95 20.77 23.26
N GLU A 67 12.11 21.41 23.33
CA GLU A 67 13.24 21.12 22.44
C GLU A 67 13.83 19.73 22.67
N GLY A 68 13.72 19.21 23.89
CA GLY A 68 14.21 17.88 24.27
C GLY A 68 13.35 16.73 23.76
N THR A 69 12.17 17.01 23.21
CA THR A 69 11.25 15.96 22.75
C THR A 69 11.70 15.29 21.45
N CYS A 70 12.17 16.05 20.46
CA CYS A 70 12.59 15.50 19.16
C CYS A 70 13.53 16.43 18.38
N SER A 71 14.62 15.86 17.85
CA SER A 71 15.62 16.54 17.01
C SER A 71 15.89 15.86 15.66
N ALA A 72 15.17 14.78 15.33
CA ALA A 72 15.51 13.87 14.22
C ALA A 72 15.79 14.55 12.87
N CYS A 73 15.00 15.57 12.49
CA CYS A 73 15.18 16.29 11.23
C CYS A 73 16.40 17.24 11.24
N ILE A 74 16.73 17.82 12.41
CA ILE A 74 17.88 18.70 12.62
C ILE A 74 19.15 17.84 12.58
N ASP A 75 19.15 16.71 13.28
CA ASP A 75 20.31 15.80 13.41
C ASP A 75 20.80 15.25 12.07
N VAL A 76 19.87 14.99 11.14
CA VAL A 76 20.22 14.50 9.80
C VAL A 76 20.55 15.62 8.81
N CYS A 77 20.36 16.89 9.15
CA CYS A 77 20.52 17.99 8.21
C CYS A 77 22.02 18.32 7.99
N PRO A 78 22.59 18.09 6.80
CA PRO A 78 24.04 18.25 6.58
C PRO A 78 24.51 19.72 6.60
N VAL A 79 23.58 20.67 6.59
CA VAL A 79 23.83 22.11 6.48
C VAL A 79 23.09 22.92 7.54
N ASN A 80 22.49 22.26 8.53
CA ASN A 80 21.73 22.91 9.62
C ASN A 80 20.69 23.93 9.11
N ALA A 81 20.00 23.59 8.02
CA ALA A 81 19.02 24.48 7.38
C ALA A 81 17.64 24.45 8.06
N ILE A 82 17.46 23.70 9.14
CA ILE A 82 16.17 23.52 9.80
C ILE A 82 16.26 24.12 11.20
N THR A 83 15.36 25.04 11.52
CA THR A 83 15.14 25.57 12.86
C THR A 83 13.67 25.35 13.26
N ILE A 84 13.45 24.98 14.52
CA ILE A 84 12.11 24.73 15.06
C ILE A 84 11.92 25.65 16.26
N ASP A 85 11.07 26.66 16.09
CA ASP A 85 10.61 27.52 17.17
C ASP A 85 9.41 26.89 17.88
N THR A 86 8.88 27.56 18.91
CA THR A 86 7.78 27.05 19.75
C THR A 86 6.56 26.57 18.95
N SER A 87 6.28 27.15 17.78
CA SER A 87 5.11 26.78 16.96
C SER A 87 5.33 26.87 15.45
N ALA A 88 6.59 27.00 15.00
CA ALA A 88 6.93 27.14 13.59
C ALA A 88 8.16 26.30 13.24
N ILE A 89 8.17 25.75 12.03
CA ILE A 89 9.33 25.07 11.46
C ILE A 89 9.81 25.92 10.29
N HIS A 90 11.05 26.37 10.36
CA HIS A 90 11.68 27.15 9.31
C HIS A 90 12.74 26.30 8.62
N VAL A 91 12.60 26.17 7.30
CA VAL A 91 13.63 25.62 6.43
C VAL A 91 14.28 26.81 5.74
N SER A 92 15.60 27.00 5.86
CA SER A 92 16.31 28.13 5.26
C SER A 92 16.67 27.89 3.79
N ASP A 93 17.11 28.94 3.10
CA ASP A 93 17.55 28.84 1.69
C ASP A 93 18.87 28.08 1.52
N ALA A 94 19.60 27.83 2.61
CA ALA A 94 20.76 26.95 2.62
C ALA A 94 20.39 25.46 2.40
N CYS A 95 19.08 25.13 2.41
CA CYS A 95 18.61 23.76 2.23
C CYS A 95 19.13 23.12 0.94
N ARG A 96 19.82 21.99 1.09
CA ARG A 96 20.35 21.20 -0.04
C ARG A 96 19.30 20.45 -0.85
N LYS A 97 18.03 20.46 -0.41
CA LYS A 97 16.92 19.73 -1.03
C LYS A 97 17.21 18.22 -1.15
N CYS A 98 17.81 17.65 -0.11
CA CYS A 98 18.32 16.27 -0.10
C CYS A 98 17.31 15.21 0.38
N GLY A 99 16.17 15.62 0.95
CA GLY A 99 15.12 14.71 1.42
C GLY A 99 15.39 13.98 2.74
N LEU A 100 16.58 14.10 3.35
CA LEU A 100 16.93 13.36 4.59
C LEU A 100 15.96 13.63 5.75
N CYS A 101 15.52 14.88 5.93
CA CYS A 101 14.54 15.22 6.96
C CYS A 101 13.15 14.60 6.71
N ILE A 102 12.78 14.34 5.45
CA ILE A 102 11.54 13.65 5.11
C ILE A 102 11.68 12.20 5.57
N ALA A 103 12.79 11.53 5.26
CA ALA A 103 13.03 10.16 5.67
C ALA A 103 13.13 10.00 7.19
N ALA A 104 13.83 10.90 7.87
CA ALA A 104 14.07 10.81 9.31
C ALA A 104 12.89 11.24 10.19
N CYS A 105 11.94 12.04 9.68
CA CYS A 105 10.82 12.52 10.49
C CYS A 105 9.83 11.39 10.82
N PRO A 106 9.60 11.03 12.09
CA PRO A 106 8.71 9.93 12.46
C PRO A 106 7.22 10.27 12.26
N THR A 107 6.89 11.57 12.19
CA THR A 107 5.51 12.04 12.16
C THR A 107 5.07 12.57 10.80
N ASP A 108 5.90 12.41 9.77
CA ASP A 108 5.68 12.95 8.42
C ASP A 108 5.43 14.47 8.40
N ALA A 109 6.02 15.21 9.36
CA ALA A 109 5.97 16.67 9.39
C ALA A 109 6.66 17.32 8.19
N PHE A 110 7.55 16.62 7.50
CA PHE A 110 8.19 17.07 6.27
C PHE A 110 7.67 16.27 5.08
N THR A 111 7.28 16.98 4.02
CA THR A 111 6.84 16.38 2.74
C THR A 111 7.43 17.18 1.59
N ASP A 112 7.52 16.59 0.39
CA ASP A 112 7.70 17.34 -0.85
C ASP A 112 6.65 16.91 -1.88
N SER A 113 6.69 17.47 -3.10
CA SER A 113 5.69 17.16 -4.14
C SER A 113 5.93 15.84 -4.90
N HIS A 114 7.06 15.16 -4.69
CA HIS A 114 7.50 14.03 -5.52
C HIS A 114 7.96 12.79 -4.73
N HIS A 115 8.37 12.92 -3.47
CA HIS A 115 8.97 11.85 -2.67
C HIS A 115 8.25 11.65 -1.34
N SER A 116 6.91 11.70 -1.34
CA SER A 116 6.17 11.15 -0.20
C SER A 116 6.42 9.63 -0.11
N ALA A 117 6.31 9.05 1.10
CA ALA A 117 6.62 7.63 1.29
C ALA A 117 5.79 6.73 0.37
N ARG A 118 4.49 7.04 0.22
CA ARG A 118 3.57 6.32 -0.67
C ARG A 118 3.93 6.45 -2.14
N GLN A 119 4.20 7.67 -2.62
CA GLN A 119 4.59 7.89 -4.02
C GLN A 119 5.89 7.14 -4.35
N LEU A 120 6.87 7.22 -3.45
CA LEU A 120 8.15 6.55 -3.63
C LEU A 120 7.98 5.03 -3.68
N TYR A 121 7.16 4.46 -2.79
CA TYR A 121 6.79 3.05 -2.84
C TYR A 121 6.16 2.69 -4.20
N ASP A 122 5.16 3.45 -4.65
CA ASP A 122 4.44 3.19 -5.91
C ASP A 122 5.37 3.26 -7.13
N GLU A 123 6.29 4.23 -7.17
CA GLU A 123 7.32 4.37 -8.21
C GLU A 123 8.26 3.16 -8.25
N ILE A 124 8.82 2.77 -7.09
CA ILE A 124 9.72 1.62 -6.98
C ILE A 124 8.98 0.32 -7.34
N ALA A 125 7.78 0.11 -6.81
CA ALA A 125 6.95 -1.06 -7.08
C ALA A 125 6.60 -1.17 -8.58
N THR A 126 6.36 -0.04 -9.24
CA THR A 126 6.12 0.02 -10.70
C THR A 126 7.36 -0.40 -11.48
N ALA A 127 8.53 0.11 -11.11
CA ALA A 127 9.80 -0.28 -11.72
C ALA A 127 10.11 -1.77 -11.49
N CYS A 128 9.98 -2.26 -10.26
CA CYS A 128 10.19 -3.67 -9.90
C CYS A 128 9.23 -4.61 -10.65
N SER A 129 7.99 -4.17 -10.90
CA SER A 129 6.99 -4.97 -11.60
C SER A 129 7.21 -5.01 -13.12
N SER A 130 7.87 -4.00 -13.68
CA SER A 130 8.07 -3.86 -15.12
C SER A 130 9.38 -4.41 -15.64
N HIS A 131 10.43 -4.35 -14.82
CA HIS A 131 11.78 -4.72 -15.22
C HIS A 131 12.33 -5.87 -14.39
N GLU A 132 13.34 -6.55 -14.94
CA GLU A 132 14.03 -7.64 -14.26
C GLU A 132 14.69 -7.13 -12.98
N MET A 133 15.29 -5.94 -13.02
CA MET A 133 15.87 -5.25 -11.87
C MET A 133 15.40 -3.81 -11.79
N CYS A 134 15.20 -3.30 -10.57
CA CYS A 134 14.94 -1.91 -10.26
C CYS A 134 16.13 -1.32 -9.50
N TYR A 135 16.60 -0.14 -9.91
CA TYR A 135 17.74 0.53 -9.28
C TYR A 135 17.33 1.84 -8.63
N ILE A 136 17.62 1.98 -7.34
CA ILE A 136 17.46 3.25 -6.62
C ILE A 136 18.81 3.94 -6.58
N THR A 137 18.87 5.19 -7.03
CA THR A 137 20.14 5.93 -7.13
C THR A 137 19.94 7.40 -6.80
N CYS A 138 21.04 8.17 -6.82
CA CYS A 138 20.98 9.61 -6.62
C CYS A 138 21.50 10.41 -7.81
N THR A 139 21.07 11.67 -7.90
CA THR A 139 21.49 12.62 -8.94
C THR A 139 23.00 12.72 -9.13
N ARG A 140 23.79 12.52 -8.07
CA ARG A 140 25.26 12.60 -8.11
C ARG A 140 25.92 11.31 -8.63
N ALA A 141 25.29 10.17 -8.41
CA ALA A 141 25.76 8.86 -8.88
C ALA A 141 25.45 8.69 -10.37
N LEU A 142 24.21 8.98 -10.78
CA LEU A 142 23.75 8.69 -12.14
C LEU A 142 24.29 9.64 -13.21
N LYS A 143 24.25 10.96 -12.96
CA LYS A 143 24.74 12.03 -13.87
C LYS A 143 24.16 12.04 -15.29
N ARG A 144 23.11 11.27 -15.54
CA ARG A 144 22.33 11.26 -16.78
C ARG A 144 20.84 11.17 -16.43
N LYS A 145 19.99 11.29 -17.44
CA LYS A 145 18.55 11.01 -17.28
C LYS A 145 18.37 9.53 -16.89
N PRO A 146 17.45 9.24 -15.96
CA PRO A 146 17.15 7.87 -15.56
C PRO A 146 16.43 7.12 -16.66
N GLU A 147 16.75 5.83 -16.78
CA GLU A 147 15.96 4.86 -17.51
C GLU A 147 14.68 4.49 -16.74
N ALA A 148 13.74 3.80 -17.38
CA ALA A 148 12.43 3.51 -16.80
C ALA A 148 12.46 2.67 -15.50
N ASN A 149 13.54 1.94 -15.24
CA ASN A 149 13.73 1.14 -14.02
C ASN A 149 14.70 1.76 -13.01
N GLU A 150 15.09 3.02 -13.21
CA GLU A 150 15.99 3.75 -12.33
C GLU A 150 15.22 4.84 -11.58
N ILE A 151 15.10 4.70 -10.26
CA ILE A 151 14.48 5.69 -9.40
C ILE A 151 15.54 6.71 -8.98
N LEU A 152 15.46 7.92 -9.53
CA LEU A 152 16.44 8.97 -9.33
C LEU A 152 16.05 9.93 -8.21
N LEU A 153 16.81 9.88 -7.11
CA LEU A 153 16.54 10.70 -5.91
C LEU A 153 17.57 11.84 -5.73
N PRO A 154 17.24 12.88 -4.94
CA PRO A 154 18.24 13.81 -4.43
C PRO A 154 19.39 13.11 -3.68
N CYS A 155 19.03 12.08 -2.92
CA CYS A 155 19.90 11.26 -2.07
C CYS A 155 19.22 9.91 -1.84
N VAL A 156 19.96 8.80 -1.82
CA VAL A 156 19.42 7.48 -1.45
C VAL A 156 18.91 7.48 0.00
N GLY A 157 19.51 8.29 0.87
CA GLY A 157 19.05 8.45 2.26
C GLY A 157 17.70 9.16 2.40
N ALA A 158 17.07 9.60 1.30
CA ALA A 158 15.70 10.11 1.32
C ALA A 158 14.64 8.99 1.38
N VAL A 159 15.04 7.72 1.24
CA VAL A 159 14.14 6.58 1.38
C VAL A 159 14.11 6.13 2.85
N PRO A 160 12.96 6.19 3.53
CA PRO A 160 12.85 5.79 4.94
C PRO A 160 12.80 4.25 5.09
N THR A 161 13.04 3.77 6.31
CA THR A 161 13.02 2.33 6.66
C THR A 161 11.72 1.65 6.26
N GLU A 162 10.57 2.29 6.44
CA GLU A 162 9.26 1.71 6.15
C GLU A 162 9.08 1.43 4.66
N VAL A 163 9.58 2.30 3.79
CA VAL A 163 9.54 2.08 2.34
C VAL A 163 10.49 0.93 1.96
N TRP A 164 11.72 0.91 2.50
CA TRP A 164 12.64 -0.20 2.28
C TRP A 164 12.07 -1.54 2.75
N PHE A 165 11.48 -1.57 3.94
CA PHE A 165 10.83 -2.74 4.51
C PHE A 165 9.73 -3.25 3.58
N SER A 166 8.75 -2.40 3.22
CA SER A 166 7.65 -2.80 2.34
C SER A 166 8.14 -3.29 0.97
N ILE A 167 9.09 -2.57 0.34
CA ILE A 167 9.63 -2.99 -0.96
C ILE A 167 10.40 -4.31 -0.87
N LEU A 168 11.25 -4.50 0.14
CA LEU A 168 12.03 -5.72 0.31
C LEU A 168 11.16 -6.94 0.57
N VAL A 169 10.03 -6.77 1.24
CA VAL A 169 9.05 -7.84 1.47
C VAL A 169 8.38 -8.24 0.15
N ASP A 170 7.94 -7.27 -0.64
CA ASP A 170 7.12 -7.50 -1.83
C ASP A 170 7.93 -7.84 -3.09
N TYR A 171 9.17 -7.35 -3.19
CA TYR A 171 9.98 -7.38 -4.40
C TYR A 171 11.42 -7.83 -4.10
N PRO A 172 11.87 -8.98 -4.64
CA PRO A 172 13.24 -9.45 -4.46
C PRO A 172 14.24 -8.80 -5.41
N ASN A 173 13.78 -8.00 -6.38
CA ASN A 173 14.57 -7.52 -7.51
C ASN A 173 14.87 -6.02 -7.44
N VAL A 174 15.20 -5.54 -6.25
CA VAL A 174 15.59 -4.15 -5.99
C VAL A 174 17.07 -4.07 -5.63
N SER A 175 17.75 -3.07 -6.17
CA SER A 175 19.14 -2.78 -5.87
C SER A 175 19.38 -1.28 -5.79
N VAL A 176 20.41 -0.87 -5.05
CA VAL A 176 20.92 0.49 -5.04
C VAL A 176 22.07 0.58 -6.03
N TYR A 177 22.05 1.59 -6.91
CA TYR A 177 23.21 1.92 -7.75
C TYR A 177 23.98 3.10 -7.16
N LEU A 178 25.19 2.84 -6.67
CA LEU A 178 26.11 3.83 -6.12
C LEU A 178 27.57 3.46 -6.46
N PRO A 179 28.21 4.19 -7.39
CA PRO A 179 29.64 4.04 -7.64
C PRO A 179 30.49 4.37 -6.41
N GLU A 180 31.63 3.71 -6.30
CA GLU A 180 32.59 3.90 -5.21
C GLU A 180 33.03 5.38 -5.09
N GLY A 181 33.10 5.87 -3.84
CA GLY A 181 33.57 7.22 -3.52
C GLY A 181 32.64 8.37 -3.93
N VAL A 182 31.40 8.09 -4.37
CA VAL A 182 30.40 9.13 -4.66
C VAL A 182 29.99 9.88 -3.40
N CYS A 183 29.82 9.15 -2.29
CA CYS A 183 29.44 9.71 -0.99
C CYS A 183 30.57 10.52 -0.34
N ASP A 184 31.82 10.06 -0.43
CA ASP A 184 33.01 10.76 0.13
C ASP A 184 33.15 12.20 -0.34
N LYS A 185 32.80 12.45 -1.60
CA LYS A 185 32.89 13.77 -2.24
C LYS A 185 31.56 14.51 -2.20
N CYS A 186 30.51 13.92 -1.61
CA CYS A 186 29.17 14.50 -1.59
C CYS A 186 29.07 15.54 -0.47
N GLN A 187 28.46 16.68 -0.80
CA GLN A 187 28.17 17.72 0.19
C GLN A 187 26.94 17.40 1.06
N THR A 188 26.22 16.31 0.77
CA THR A 188 25.17 15.76 1.65
C THR A 188 25.84 14.77 2.60
N THR A 189 26.65 15.30 3.52
CA THR A 189 27.61 14.55 4.35
C THR A 189 26.98 13.49 5.26
N THR A 190 25.76 13.73 5.73
CA THR A 190 24.99 12.80 6.57
C THR A 190 24.23 11.73 5.76
N GLY A 191 24.20 11.85 4.43
CA GLY A 191 23.36 11.00 3.58
C GLY A 191 23.74 9.52 3.62
N GLU A 192 25.03 9.22 3.73
CA GLU A 192 25.55 7.86 3.80
C GLU A 192 25.14 7.14 5.08
N ALA A 193 25.34 7.79 6.22
CA ALA A 193 24.88 7.30 7.50
C ALA A 193 23.35 7.07 7.50
N CYS A 194 22.58 7.97 6.87
CA CYS A 194 21.12 7.83 6.78
C CYS A 194 20.70 6.58 6.00
N TYR A 195 21.16 6.40 4.75
CA TYR A 195 20.72 5.23 3.98
C TYR A 195 21.23 3.93 4.58
N THR A 196 22.44 3.92 5.14
CA THR A 196 23.00 2.72 5.80
C THR A 196 22.13 2.32 6.99
N LYS A 197 21.69 3.29 7.80
CA LYS A 197 20.78 3.05 8.92
C LYS A 197 19.42 2.54 8.46
N PHE A 198 18.81 3.18 7.47
CA PHE A 198 17.45 2.84 7.02
C PHE A 198 17.40 1.50 6.29
N ILE A 199 18.36 1.24 5.41
CA ILE A 199 18.50 -0.06 4.73
C ILE A 199 18.82 -1.13 5.77
N GLY A 200 19.83 -0.95 6.61
CA GLY A 200 20.22 -1.96 7.60
C GLY A 200 19.08 -2.36 8.52
N ARG A 201 18.26 -1.40 8.98
CA ARG A 201 17.07 -1.73 9.79
C ARG A 201 16.01 -2.49 8.98
N ALA A 202 15.79 -2.13 7.72
CA ALA A 202 14.84 -2.87 6.88
C ALA A 202 15.34 -4.29 6.56
N GLU A 203 16.64 -4.47 6.34
CA GLU A 203 17.25 -5.78 6.11
C GLU A 203 17.13 -6.68 7.35
N GLU A 204 17.36 -6.14 8.54
CA GLU A 204 17.15 -6.83 9.82
C GLU A 204 15.69 -7.29 9.97
N LEU A 205 14.74 -6.38 9.74
CA LEU A 205 13.30 -6.65 9.86
C LEU A 205 12.80 -7.66 8.82
N THR A 206 13.33 -7.63 7.59
CA THR A 206 12.87 -8.53 6.51
C THR A 206 13.66 -9.83 6.42
N GLY A 207 14.91 -9.85 6.91
CA GLY A 207 15.87 -10.92 6.69
C GLY A 207 16.35 -11.02 5.24
N ARG A 208 16.18 -9.96 4.45
CA ARG A 208 16.61 -9.85 3.05
C ARG A 208 17.63 -8.73 2.94
N SER A 209 18.53 -8.83 1.97
CA SER A 209 19.51 -7.79 1.68
C SER A 209 19.14 -7.01 0.43
N VAL A 210 19.39 -5.70 0.44
CA VAL A 210 19.34 -4.85 -0.75
C VAL A 210 20.61 -5.08 -1.56
N GLY A 211 20.49 -5.33 -2.87
CA GLY A 211 21.67 -5.41 -3.74
C GLY A 211 22.38 -4.06 -3.86
N LEU A 212 23.69 -4.03 -4.04
CA LEU A 212 24.46 -2.80 -4.29
C LEU A 212 25.28 -2.93 -5.57
N GLU A 213 24.92 -2.17 -6.59
CA GLU A 213 25.65 -2.08 -7.85
C GLU A 213 26.55 -0.84 -7.87
N THR A 214 27.83 -1.04 -8.20
CA THR A 214 28.81 0.06 -8.27
C THR A 214 29.20 0.43 -9.69
N GLN A 215 28.94 -0.45 -10.67
CA GLN A 215 29.35 -0.29 -12.05
C GLN A 215 28.15 0.03 -12.95
N ALA A 216 28.19 1.16 -13.65
CA ALA A 216 27.11 1.57 -14.56
C ALA A 216 26.80 0.52 -15.65
N ARG A 217 27.82 -0.22 -16.11
CA ARG A 217 27.68 -1.27 -17.13
C ARG A 217 26.96 -2.53 -16.63
N ALA A 218 26.84 -2.71 -15.31
CA ALA A 218 26.16 -3.85 -14.70
C ALA A 218 24.64 -3.62 -14.59
N LEU A 219 24.16 -2.42 -14.90
CA LEU A 219 22.75 -2.09 -14.81
C LEU A 219 21.96 -2.82 -15.89
N ASN A 220 21.15 -3.78 -15.46
CA ASN A 220 20.20 -4.50 -16.30
C ASN A 220 18.90 -3.70 -16.50
N HIS A 221 18.65 -3.25 -17.73
CA HIS A 221 17.43 -2.51 -18.12
C HIS A 221 16.40 -3.39 -18.86
N ALA A 222 16.58 -4.71 -18.86
CA ALA A 222 15.65 -5.64 -19.49
C ALA A 222 14.28 -5.58 -18.82
N LYS A 223 13.23 -5.52 -19.64
CA LYS A 223 11.85 -5.65 -19.18
C LYS A 223 11.56 -7.11 -18.88
N LYS A 224 10.64 -7.36 -17.95
CA LYS A 224 10.15 -8.72 -17.72
C LYS A 224 9.37 -9.18 -18.96
N ARG A 225 9.63 -10.39 -19.44
CA ARG A 225 8.90 -10.99 -20.58
C ARG A 225 7.37 -10.99 -20.38
N SER A 226 6.91 -11.21 -19.15
CA SER A 226 5.49 -11.10 -18.77
C SER A 226 4.91 -9.69 -18.91
N TYR A 227 5.74 -8.65 -18.73
CA TYR A 227 5.37 -7.26 -18.94
C TYR A 227 5.36 -6.88 -20.43
N GLU A 228 6.33 -7.36 -21.21
CA GLU A 228 6.39 -7.12 -22.66
C GLU A 228 5.21 -7.76 -23.39
N ARG A 229 4.91 -9.02 -23.07
CA ARG A 229 3.69 -9.70 -23.52
C ARG A 229 2.43 -8.87 -23.24
N ARG A 230 2.37 -8.23 -22.07
CA ARG A 230 1.24 -7.35 -21.70
C ARG A 230 1.18 -6.06 -22.51
N GLN A 231 2.30 -5.38 -22.74
CA GLN A 231 2.30 -4.14 -23.53
C GLN A 231 1.92 -4.42 -24.99
N PHE A 232 2.37 -5.54 -25.55
CA PHE A 232 1.95 -6.00 -26.86
C PHE A 232 0.42 -6.15 -26.96
N VAL A 233 -0.19 -6.88 -26.01
CA VAL A 233 -1.65 -7.08 -25.98
C VAL A 233 -2.41 -5.77 -25.78
N ASN A 234 -1.95 -4.90 -24.87
CA ASN A 234 -2.62 -3.62 -24.61
C ASN A 234 -2.53 -2.67 -25.81
N ASN A 235 -1.38 -2.58 -26.46
CA ASN A 235 -1.21 -1.76 -27.66
C ASN A 235 -2.06 -2.29 -28.82
N ALA A 236 -2.15 -3.62 -28.98
CA ALA A 236 -3.03 -4.24 -29.98
C ALA A 236 -4.52 -3.90 -29.75
N MET A 237 -4.97 -3.88 -28.48
CA MET A 237 -6.34 -3.46 -28.13
C MET A 237 -6.59 -1.97 -28.40
N GLN A 238 -5.61 -1.11 -28.13
CA GLN A 238 -5.76 0.34 -28.27
C GLN A 238 -5.74 0.81 -29.74
N VAL A 239 -5.07 0.06 -30.62
CA VAL A 239 -5.00 0.31 -32.07
C VAL A 239 -6.24 -0.25 -32.82
N GLY A 240 -7.18 -0.90 -32.13
CA GLY A 240 -8.43 -1.35 -32.75
C GLY A 240 -8.23 -2.41 -33.83
N GLN A 241 -7.16 -3.19 -33.76
CA GLN A 241 -7.02 -4.36 -34.63
C GLN A 241 -7.92 -5.47 -34.11
N ASN A 242 -9.03 -5.69 -34.82
CA ASN A 242 -9.97 -6.79 -34.65
C ASN A 242 -9.30 -8.14 -34.94
N VAL A 243 -8.39 -8.58 -34.08
CA VAL A 243 -7.97 -9.97 -34.00
C VAL A 243 -8.72 -10.56 -32.82
N LEU A 244 -9.87 -11.17 -33.14
CA LEU A 244 -10.67 -12.10 -32.33
C LEU A 244 -10.17 -12.29 -30.89
N ALA A 245 -10.43 -11.29 -30.04
CA ALA A 245 -10.05 -11.29 -28.62
C ALA A 245 -11.06 -12.10 -27.79
N VAL A 246 -11.37 -13.31 -28.24
CA VAL A 246 -12.17 -14.27 -27.48
C VAL A 246 -11.30 -15.51 -27.28
N SER A 247 -11.06 -15.82 -26.00
CA SER A 247 -10.33 -16.98 -25.48
C SER A 247 -8.80 -16.97 -25.62
N ASN A 248 -8.11 -16.19 -24.78
CA ASN A 248 -6.73 -16.54 -24.42
C ASN A 248 -6.49 -16.36 -22.91
N PRO A 249 -6.14 -17.43 -22.16
CA PRO A 249 -5.90 -17.38 -20.70
C PRO A 249 -4.76 -16.43 -20.26
N VAL A 250 -3.98 -15.90 -21.22
CA VAL A 250 -2.89 -14.94 -21.00
C VAL A 250 -3.37 -13.53 -20.60
N LEU A 251 -4.64 -13.18 -20.85
CA LEU A 251 -5.24 -11.89 -20.43
C LEU A 251 -5.39 -11.74 -18.91
N ALA A 252 -5.40 -12.86 -18.16
CA ALA A 252 -5.52 -12.87 -16.71
C ALA A 252 -4.25 -12.35 -16.00
N SER A 253 -3.07 -12.69 -16.52
CA SER A 253 -1.77 -12.25 -15.96
C SER A 253 -1.49 -10.76 -16.16
N ALA A 254 -1.97 -10.17 -17.27
CA ALA A 254 -1.86 -8.74 -17.53
C ALA A 254 -2.65 -7.89 -16.52
N GLN A 255 -3.83 -8.38 -16.15
CA GLN A 255 -4.69 -7.78 -15.13
C GLN A 255 -4.11 -7.93 -13.71
N ALA A 256 -3.37 -9.00 -13.40
CA ALA A 256 -2.85 -9.28 -12.05
C ALA A 256 -1.85 -8.23 -11.55
N VAL A 257 -0.98 -7.70 -12.41
CA VAL A 257 0.04 -6.69 -12.02
C VAL A 257 -0.56 -5.29 -11.88
N GLN A 258 -1.51 -4.91 -12.74
CA GLN A 258 -2.26 -3.65 -12.56
C GLN A 258 -3.21 -3.72 -11.37
N ARG A 259 -3.78 -4.90 -11.11
CA ARG A 259 -4.45 -5.20 -9.84
C ARG A 259 -3.48 -5.06 -8.68
N LYS A 260 -2.20 -5.46 -8.77
CA LYS A 260 -1.25 -5.32 -7.65
C LYS A 260 -0.90 -3.85 -7.34
N LEU A 261 -0.60 -3.02 -8.35
CA LEU A 261 -0.34 -1.58 -8.14
C LEU A 261 -1.60 -0.81 -7.69
N GLN A 262 -2.76 -1.09 -8.29
CA GLN A 262 -4.03 -0.54 -7.80
C GLN A 262 -4.45 -1.17 -6.46
N ALA A 263 -3.96 -2.37 -6.12
CA ALA A 263 -4.22 -3.06 -4.87
C ALA A 263 -3.46 -2.41 -3.74
N HIS A 264 -2.18 -2.04 -3.87
CA HIS A 264 -1.49 -1.34 -2.78
C HIS A 264 -2.19 -0.02 -2.41
N GLY A 265 -2.62 0.75 -3.42
CA GLY A 265 -3.40 1.97 -3.18
C GLY A 265 -4.77 1.72 -2.53
N ARG A 266 -5.42 0.59 -2.85
CA ARG A 266 -6.68 0.15 -2.23
C ARG A 266 -6.47 -0.43 -0.83
N GLN A 267 -5.45 -1.26 -0.62
CA GLN A 267 -5.05 -1.89 0.63
C GLN A 267 -4.74 -0.83 1.68
N ILE A 268 -4.02 0.25 1.34
CA ILE A 268 -3.78 1.36 2.29
C ILE A 268 -5.11 2.00 2.72
N ASN A 269 -6.03 2.23 1.77
CA ASN A 269 -7.33 2.82 2.07
C ASN A 269 -8.25 1.85 2.84
N GLU A 270 -8.21 0.56 2.50
CA GLU A 270 -8.93 -0.52 3.16
C GLU A 270 -8.44 -0.72 4.58
N LEU A 271 -7.13 -0.74 4.79
CA LEU A 271 -6.49 -0.76 6.10
C LEU A 271 -6.93 0.45 6.93
N GLN A 272 -6.94 1.65 6.35
CA GLN A 272 -7.44 2.83 7.06
C GLN A 272 -8.91 2.67 7.46
N ASN A 273 -9.77 2.18 6.57
CA ASN A 273 -11.18 1.92 6.87
C ASN A 273 -11.34 0.84 7.95
N SER A 274 -10.54 -0.23 7.90
CA SER A 274 -10.49 -1.29 8.90
C SER A 274 -10.08 -0.75 10.26
N LEU A 275 -9.09 0.14 10.29
CA LEU A 275 -8.62 0.79 11.51
C LEU A 275 -9.65 1.75 12.09
N GLU A 276 -10.35 2.51 11.24
CA GLU A 276 -11.46 3.36 11.67
C GLU A 276 -12.62 2.52 12.24
N ARG A 277 -12.86 1.31 11.72
CA ARG A 277 -13.87 0.36 12.26
C ARG A 277 -13.46 -0.30 13.58
N ILE A 278 -12.21 -0.77 13.69
CA ILE A 278 -11.75 -1.55 14.85
C ILE A 278 -11.47 -0.65 16.05
N ALA A 279 -10.71 0.43 15.83
CA ALA A 279 -10.19 1.28 16.89
C ALA A 279 -10.94 2.62 17.03
N GLY A 280 -11.92 2.86 16.16
CA GLY A 280 -12.70 4.10 16.13
C GLY A 280 -11.92 5.27 15.50
N SER A 281 -12.59 6.00 14.62
CA SER A 281 -12.00 7.12 13.88
C SER A 281 -11.71 8.37 14.72
N SER A 282 -12.30 8.50 15.92
CA SER A 282 -12.16 9.70 16.74
C SER A 282 -12.07 9.42 18.24
N THR A 283 -11.41 10.33 18.95
CA THR A 283 -11.34 10.36 20.41
C THR A 283 -12.69 10.78 21.02
N SER A 284 -12.85 10.63 22.34
CA SER A 284 -14.02 11.11 23.10
C SER A 284 -14.25 12.62 22.90
N ALA A 285 -13.18 13.38 22.71
CA ALA A 285 -13.19 14.80 22.32
C ALA A 285 -13.44 15.07 20.82
N ARG A 286 -13.88 14.07 20.03
CA ARG A 286 -14.13 14.15 18.57
C ARG A 286 -12.94 14.57 17.72
N ARG A 287 -11.71 14.34 18.18
CA ARG A 287 -10.51 14.57 17.36
C ARG A 287 -10.25 13.33 16.50
N LYS A 288 -10.01 13.54 15.20
CA LYS A 288 -9.79 12.44 14.26
C LYS A 288 -8.41 11.81 14.51
N ARG A 289 -8.37 10.51 14.76
CA ARG A 289 -7.11 9.76 14.82
C ARG A 289 -6.46 9.72 13.44
N THR A 290 -5.15 9.95 13.39
CA THR A 290 -4.41 10.03 12.12
C THR A 290 -3.24 9.06 12.13
N ILE A 291 -3.09 8.28 11.05
CA ILE A 291 -1.93 7.41 10.83
C ILE A 291 -1.06 8.07 9.77
N VAL A 292 0.22 8.19 10.08
CA VAL A 292 1.22 8.75 9.15
C VAL A 292 1.49 7.79 7.99
N GLN A 293 1.89 8.32 6.84
CA GLN A 293 1.99 7.55 5.59
C GLN A 293 3.01 6.41 5.70
N LYS A 294 4.15 6.66 6.35
CA LYS A 294 5.17 5.63 6.59
C LYS A 294 4.62 4.46 7.40
N ARG A 295 3.88 4.77 8.47
CA ARG A 295 3.26 3.74 9.33
C ARG A 295 2.16 2.99 8.57
N GLN A 296 1.40 3.66 7.70
CA GLN A 296 0.42 2.98 6.84
C GLN A 296 1.08 1.94 5.92
N LEU A 297 2.19 2.29 5.27
CA LEU A 297 2.94 1.36 4.41
C LEU A 297 3.45 0.15 5.18
N LEU A 298 4.03 0.39 6.36
CA LEU A 298 4.54 -0.67 7.23
C LEU A 298 3.42 -1.60 7.70
N LEU A 299 2.31 -1.04 8.19
CA LEU A 299 1.15 -1.82 8.64
C LEU A 299 0.50 -2.60 7.49
N SER A 300 0.47 -2.05 6.27
CA SER A 300 -0.04 -2.75 5.09
C SER A 300 0.82 -3.97 4.76
N ALA A 301 2.15 -3.83 4.75
CA ALA A 301 3.07 -4.94 4.51
C ALA A 301 2.97 -6.02 5.60
N LEU A 302 2.74 -5.63 6.86
CA LEU A 302 2.52 -6.57 7.95
C LEU A 302 1.21 -7.35 7.85
N GLN A 303 0.16 -6.80 7.21
CA GLN A 303 -1.07 -7.58 6.98
C GLN A 303 -0.83 -8.72 5.98
N ASP A 304 -0.07 -8.45 4.91
CA ASP A 304 0.26 -9.46 3.90
C ASP A 304 1.30 -10.47 4.43
N HIS A 305 2.14 -10.05 5.38
CA HIS A 305 3.19 -10.86 5.98
C HIS A 305 3.20 -10.84 7.52
N PRO A 306 2.18 -11.42 8.20
CA PRO A 306 2.02 -11.32 9.65
C PRO A 306 3.19 -11.84 10.49
N ARG A 307 3.92 -12.84 9.98
CA ARG A 307 5.09 -13.43 10.69
C ARG A 307 6.25 -12.45 10.87
N LEU A 308 6.28 -11.36 10.11
CA LEU A 308 7.31 -10.34 10.26
C LEU A 308 7.05 -9.44 11.48
N ALA A 309 5.83 -9.45 12.04
CA ALA A 309 5.50 -8.67 13.23
C ALA A 309 6.39 -9.05 14.43
N ASP A 310 6.74 -10.33 14.59
CA ASP A 310 7.58 -10.84 15.67
C ASP A 310 8.99 -10.24 15.71
N ARG A 311 9.41 -9.55 14.64
CA ARG A 311 10.71 -8.88 14.52
C ARG A 311 10.68 -7.42 14.97
N PHE A 312 9.51 -6.94 15.39
CA PHE A 312 9.33 -5.61 15.94
C PHE A 312 9.29 -5.69 17.46
N GLU A 313 9.79 -4.62 18.11
CA GLU A 313 9.72 -4.44 19.56
C GLU A 313 8.99 -3.11 19.83
N PRO A 314 7.69 -3.01 19.54
CA PRO A 314 7.00 -1.74 19.58
C PRO A 314 6.66 -1.36 21.03
N GLN A 315 6.75 -0.06 21.34
CA GLN A 315 6.34 0.47 22.64
C GLN A 315 5.07 1.31 22.53
N VAL A 316 4.29 1.30 23.62
CA VAL A 316 3.07 2.09 23.77
C VAL A 316 3.07 2.81 25.11
N ALA A 317 2.45 3.98 25.15
CA ALA A 317 2.27 4.70 26.40
C ALA A 317 1.18 4.04 27.24
N VAL A 318 1.49 3.74 28.50
CA VAL A 318 0.57 3.16 29.50
C VAL A 318 0.39 4.14 30.65
N CYS A 319 -0.84 4.28 31.13
CA CYS A 319 -1.21 5.24 32.17
C CYS A 319 -1.42 4.56 33.53
N ASP A 320 -0.70 5.01 34.55
CA ASP A 320 -0.95 4.71 35.95
C ASP A 320 -2.10 5.59 36.47
N ASN A 321 -3.28 4.98 36.62
CA ASN A 321 -4.48 5.66 37.08
C ASN A 321 -4.38 6.19 38.53
N THR A 322 -3.43 5.70 39.34
CA THR A 322 -3.24 6.19 40.72
C THR A 322 -2.52 7.55 40.76
N LYS A 323 -1.71 7.84 39.74
CA LYS A 323 -0.97 9.11 39.60
C LYS A 323 -1.62 10.08 38.61
N CYS A 324 -2.53 9.59 37.77
CA CYS A 324 -3.20 10.40 36.77
C CYS A 324 -4.17 11.38 37.43
N THR A 325 -4.04 12.65 37.09
CA THR A 325 -4.95 13.73 37.53
C THR A 325 -6.00 14.07 36.48
N SER A 326 -6.07 13.31 35.39
CA SER A 326 -6.99 13.53 34.27
C SER A 326 -6.89 14.93 33.65
N CYS A 327 -5.71 15.56 33.70
CA CYS A 327 -5.49 16.94 33.25
C CYS A 327 -5.59 17.15 31.72
N GLY A 328 -5.51 16.08 30.92
CA GLY A 328 -5.67 16.14 29.46
C GLY A 328 -4.43 16.57 28.65
N LEU A 329 -3.30 16.93 29.27
CA LEU A 329 -2.11 17.38 28.53
C LEU A 329 -1.58 16.33 27.53
N CYS A 330 -1.61 15.05 27.91
CA CYS A 330 -1.21 13.93 27.06
C CYS A 330 -2.06 13.79 25.80
N VAL A 331 -3.35 14.14 25.91
CA VAL A 331 -4.32 14.18 24.80
C VAL A 331 -3.93 15.32 23.86
N ASP A 332 -3.59 16.50 24.37
CA ASP A 332 -3.24 17.68 23.55
C ASP A 332 -1.93 17.54 22.78
N VAL A 333 -0.89 16.94 23.37
CA VAL A 333 0.42 16.83 22.72
C VAL A 333 0.56 15.66 21.75
N CYS A 334 -0.41 14.74 21.71
CA CYS A 334 -0.34 13.55 20.85
C CYS A 334 -0.57 13.91 19.38
N PRO A 335 0.44 13.78 18.50
CA PRO A 335 0.34 14.22 17.09
C PRO A 335 -0.60 13.36 16.24
N THR A 336 -0.81 12.09 16.63
CA THR A 336 -1.72 11.15 15.95
C THR A 336 -3.08 11.04 16.63
N HIS A 337 -3.26 11.74 17.75
CA HIS A 337 -4.44 11.66 18.61
C HIS A 337 -4.77 10.22 19.06
N CYS A 338 -3.76 9.38 19.29
CA CYS A 338 -3.94 8.02 19.78
C CYS A 338 -4.34 7.94 21.26
N VAL A 339 -4.09 9.00 22.03
CA VAL A 339 -4.46 9.13 23.45
C VAL A 339 -5.88 9.69 23.57
N ASP A 340 -6.72 9.00 24.33
CA ASP A 340 -8.07 9.45 24.67
C ASP A 340 -8.22 9.63 26.19
N LEU A 341 -9.10 10.54 26.58
CA LEU A 341 -9.49 10.78 27.96
C LEU A 341 -11.01 10.67 28.03
N ASP A 342 -11.49 9.63 28.70
CA ASP A 342 -12.93 9.39 28.81
C ASP A 342 -13.61 10.37 29.79
N PRO A 343 -14.95 10.50 29.77
CA PRO A 343 -15.67 11.36 30.69
C PRO A 343 -15.54 10.97 32.18
N ARG A 344 -15.01 9.77 32.48
CA ARG A 344 -14.78 9.27 33.85
C ARG A 344 -13.36 9.60 34.34
N GLY A 345 -12.52 10.20 33.48
CA GLY A 345 -11.15 10.59 33.80
C GLY A 345 -10.10 9.53 33.49
N HIS A 346 -10.46 8.42 32.83
CA HIS A 346 -9.52 7.37 32.46
C HIS A 346 -8.82 7.69 31.14
N VAL A 347 -7.49 7.58 31.14
CA VAL A 347 -6.66 7.75 29.95
C VAL A 347 -6.49 6.39 29.27
N THR A 348 -6.81 6.32 27.98
CA THR A 348 -6.58 5.14 27.15
C THR A 348 -5.71 5.50 25.96
N VAL A 349 -4.91 4.54 25.48
CA VAL A 349 -4.02 4.73 24.34
C VAL A 349 -4.30 3.63 23.33
N GLU A 350 -4.59 4.03 22.10
CA GLU A 350 -4.76 3.08 21.01
C GLU A 350 -3.40 2.72 20.41
N PRO A 351 -2.89 1.48 20.58
CA PRO A 351 -1.52 1.11 20.19
C PRO A 351 -1.26 1.27 18.69
N ILE A 352 -2.27 1.03 17.85
CA ILE A 352 -2.07 1.05 16.40
C ILE A 352 -1.73 2.46 15.88
N TYR A 353 -2.30 3.51 16.50
CA TYR A 353 -2.02 4.91 16.14
C TYR A 353 -0.83 5.51 16.93
N CYS A 354 -0.34 4.82 17.96
CA CYS A 354 0.83 5.26 18.73
C CYS A 354 2.10 5.12 17.88
N MET A 355 2.89 6.19 17.73
CA MET A 355 4.13 6.16 16.96
C MET A 355 5.39 6.04 17.81
N ASP A 356 5.25 5.66 19.09
CA ASP A 356 6.39 5.49 20.00
C ASP A 356 7.28 6.75 20.09
N CYS A 357 6.64 7.92 20.16
CA CYS A 357 7.36 9.20 20.18
C CYS A 357 7.62 9.76 21.58
N SER A 358 7.06 9.11 22.61
CA SER A 358 7.14 9.52 24.02
C SER A 358 6.65 10.95 24.34
N ALA A 359 6.01 11.67 23.40
CA ALA A 359 5.55 13.05 23.62
C ALA A 359 4.57 13.18 24.81
N CYS A 360 3.64 12.24 24.95
CA CYS A 360 2.68 12.23 26.05
C CYS A 360 3.32 11.93 27.42
N THR A 361 4.37 11.10 27.45
CA THR A 361 5.11 10.80 28.69
C THR A 361 5.85 12.03 29.20
N ARG A 362 6.55 12.76 28.31
CA ARG A 362 7.28 13.99 28.65
C ARG A 362 6.35 15.12 29.09
N ALA A 363 5.16 15.21 28.50
CA ALA A 363 4.19 16.24 28.84
C ALA A 363 3.42 15.96 30.15
N CYS A 364 3.53 14.76 30.73
CA CYS A 364 2.79 14.39 31.92
C CYS A 364 3.45 14.96 33.19
N PRO A 365 2.82 15.93 33.89
CA PRO A 365 3.46 16.56 35.05
C PRO A 365 3.58 15.64 36.27
N THR A 366 2.76 14.58 36.34
CA THR A 366 2.76 13.62 37.45
C THR A 366 3.52 12.33 37.11
N ASN A 367 4.13 12.25 35.92
CA ASN A 367 4.78 11.03 35.42
C ASN A 367 3.87 9.79 35.50
N ALA A 368 2.56 9.98 35.29
CA ALA A 368 1.58 8.90 35.25
C ALA A 368 1.68 8.08 33.95
N LEU A 369 2.29 8.62 32.89
CA LEU A 369 2.47 7.95 31.61
C LEU A 369 3.92 7.51 31.43
N PHE A 370 4.12 6.28 30.99
CA PHE A 370 5.43 5.69 30.69
C PHE A 370 5.31 4.74 29.50
N MET A 371 6.43 4.43 28.84
CA MET A 371 6.45 3.55 27.68
C MET A 371 6.67 2.11 28.12
N GLU A 372 5.83 1.19 27.63
CA GLU A 372 6.00 -0.25 27.81
C GLU A 372 5.98 -0.98 26.47
N PRO A 373 6.76 -2.05 26.31
CA PRO A 373 6.62 -2.95 25.17
C PRO A 373 5.22 -3.56 25.12
N TYR A 374 4.68 -3.76 23.93
CA TYR A 374 3.44 -4.50 23.73
C TYR A 374 3.59 -5.59 22.67
N ASP A 375 2.64 -6.52 22.65
CA ASP A 375 2.64 -7.64 21.70
C ASP A 375 2.65 -7.14 20.25
N PRO A 376 3.71 -7.43 19.47
CA PRO A 376 3.81 -7.03 18.08
C PRO A 376 2.67 -7.57 17.20
N ALA A 377 2.03 -8.67 17.59
CA ALA A 377 0.88 -9.22 16.88
C ALA A 377 -0.28 -8.22 16.73
N LEU A 378 -0.38 -7.21 17.61
CA LEU A 378 -1.36 -6.11 17.51
C LEU A 378 -1.10 -5.18 16.31
N LEU A 379 0.09 -5.20 15.70
CA LEU A 379 0.34 -4.49 14.44
C LEU A 379 -0.35 -5.17 13.24
N VAL A 380 -0.75 -6.44 13.38
CA VAL A 380 -1.49 -7.20 12.38
C VAL A 380 -2.99 -7.01 12.63
N VAL A 381 -3.55 -6.00 11.96
CA VAL A 381 -4.95 -5.58 12.03
C VAL A 381 -5.82 -6.60 11.30
N LYS A 382 -6.44 -7.51 12.06
CA LYS A 382 -7.41 -8.47 11.52
C LYS A 382 -8.81 -7.86 11.51
N ASP A 383 -9.30 -7.51 10.33
CA ASP A 383 -10.68 -7.07 10.16
C ASP A 383 -11.60 -8.26 9.85
N GLU A 384 -12.16 -8.86 10.90
CA GLU A 384 -13.13 -9.96 10.78
C GLU A 384 -14.36 -9.58 9.95
N THR A 385 -14.75 -8.30 9.91
CA THR A 385 -15.89 -7.85 9.09
C THR A 385 -15.54 -7.80 7.61
N ALA A 386 -14.34 -7.32 7.28
CA ALA A 386 -13.82 -7.35 5.91
C ALA A 386 -13.67 -8.80 5.43
N LYS A 387 -13.14 -9.69 6.28
CA LYS A 387 -13.02 -11.12 5.99
C LYS A 387 -14.38 -11.77 5.67
N ARG A 388 -15.40 -11.53 6.50
CA ARG A 388 -16.77 -12.03 6.24
C ARG A 388 -17.35 -11.46 4.94
N ALA A 389 -17.07 -10.21 4.62
CA ALA A 389 -17.52 -9.58 3.38
C ALA A 389 -16.84 -10.20 2.14
N GLU A 390 -15.55 -10.49 2.22
CA GLU A 390 -14.79 -11.17 1.17
C GLU A 390 -15.29 -12.60 0.97
N GLU A 391 -15.49 -13.36 2.04
CA GLU A 391 -16.08 -14.70 1.99
C GLU A 391 -17.49 -14.68 1.37
N ALA A 392 -18.31 -13.68 1.69
CA ALA A 392 -19.63 -13.51 1.08
C ALA A 392 -19.54 -13.17 -0.42
N LEU A 393 -18.60 -12.31 -0.81
CA LEU A 393 -18.36 -11.96 -2.20
C LEU A 393 -17.88 -13.18 -3.01
N GLU A 394 -16.98 -13.99 -2.47
CA GLU A 394 -16.53 -15.22 -3.11
C GLU A 394 -17.66 -16.24 -3.27
N ARG A 395 -18.55 -16.36 -2.27
CA ARG A 395 -19.78 -17.17 -2.41
C ARG A 395 -20.67 -16.66 -3.53
N GLN A 396 -20.88 -15.34 -3.63
CA GLN A 396 -21.66 -14.73 -4.72
C GLN A 396 -21.01 -14.94 -6.09
N LYS A 397 -19.68 -14.81 -6.20
CA LYS A 397 -18.94 -15.08 -7.44
C LYS A 397 -19.04 -16.54 -7.86
N ALA A 398 -18.93 -17.47 -6.91
CA ALA A 398 -19.07 -18.90 -7.15
C ALA A 398 -20.49 -19.24 -7.62
N GLU A 399 -21.51 -18.65 -7.00
CA GLU A 399 -22.90 -18.80 -7.41
C GLU A 399 -23.14 -18.22 -8.82
N LEU A 400 -22.62 -17.03 -9.11
CA LEU A 400 -22.70 -16.42 -10.43
C LEU A 400 -21.98 -17.27 -11.49
N ALA A 401 -20.82 -17.85 -11.17
CA ALA A 401 -20.10 -18.76 -12.05
C ALA A 401 -20.92 -20.03 -12.32
N ARG A 402 -21.57 -20.59 -11.29
CA ARG A 402 -22.48 -21.74 -11.43
C ARG A 402 -23.67 -21.40 -12.35
N LEU A 403 -24.32 -20.27 -12.14
CA LEU A 403 -25.44 -19.81 -12.96
C LEU A 403 -25.02 -19.54 -14.41
N LYS A 404 -23.83 -18.97 -14.63
CA LYS A 404 -23.27 -18.77 -15.98
C LYS A 404 -23.02 -20.09 -16.70
N GLU A 405 -22.47 -21.09 -16.01
CA GLU A 405 -22.25 -22.41 -16.59
C GLU A 405 -23.57 -23.13 -16.89
N GLN A 406 -24.55 -23.05 -15.98
CA GLN A 406 -25.90 -23.57 -16.22
C GLN A 406 -26.57 -22.89 -17.43
N GLY A 407 -26.51 -21.57 -17.52
CA GLY A 407 -27.03 -20.81 -18.66
C GLY A 407 -26.33 -21.15 -19.97
N LYS A 408 -25.00 -21.33 -19.95
CA LYS A 408 -24.24 -21.79 -21.12
C LYS A 408 -24.70 -23.18 -21.58
N GLN A 409 -24.89 -24.11 -20.66
CA GLN A 409 -25.38 -25.45 -21.00
C GLN A 409 -26.80 -25.42 -21.57
N GLN A 410 -27.70 -24.59 -21.02
CA GLN A 410 -29.05 -24.40 -21.55
C GLN A 410 -29.02 -23.84 -22.98
N LEU A 411 -28.20 -22.83 -23.24
CA LEU A 411 -28.02 -22.26 -24.58
C LEU A 411 -27.45 -23.28 -25.57
N MET A 412 -26.45 -24.07 -25.16
CA MET A 412 -25.88 -25.13 -26.02
C MET A 412 -26.92 -26.21 -26.36
N ARG A 413 -27.77 -26.60 -25.39
CA ARG A 413 -28.90 -27.51 -25.67
C ARG A 413 -29.91 -26.90 -26.65
N GLY A 414 -30.23 -25.62 -26.47
CA GLY A 414 -31.10 -24.88 -27.38
C GLY A 414 -30.54 -24.82 -28.81
N LEU A 415 -29.24 -24.52 -28.94
CA LEU A 415 -28.55 -24.49 -30.23
C LEU A 415 -28.56 -25.87 -30.90
N ALA A 416 -28.23 -26.93 -30.17
CA ALA A 416 -28.27 -28.30 -30.69
C ALA A 416 -29.68 -28.70 -31.17
N ALA A 417 -30.73 -28.24 -30.48
CA ALA A 417 -32.12 -28.47 -30.90
C ALA A 417 -32.52 -27.69 -32.17
N LEU A 418 -31.95 -26.50 -32.41
CA LEU A 418 -32.12 -25.78 -33.67
C LEU A 418 -31.46 -26.53 -34.83
N GLU A 419 -30.24 -27.04 -34.61
CA GLU A 419 -29.48 -27.77 -35.62
C GLU A 419 -30.14 -29.10 -35.98
N SER A 420 -30.71 -29.83 -35.01
CA SER A 420 -31.35 -31.13 -35.25
C SER A 420 -32.69 -31.07 -35.98
N HIS A 421 -33.34 -29.91 -36.01
CA HIS A 421 -34.67 -29.70 -36.61
C HIS A 421 -34.66 -28.75 -37.82
N GLY A 422 -33.48 -28.40 -38.33
CA GLY A 422 -33.33 -27.65 -39.58
C GLY A 422 -33.31 -28.56 -40.80
N GLU A 423 -34.09 -28.23 -41.85
CA GLU A 423 -34.03 -28.89 -43.15
C GLU A 423 -33.31 -27.99 -44.16
N ASN A 424 -32.33 -28.51 -44.91
CA ASN A 424 -31.57 -27.79 -45.95
C ASN A 424 -30.97 -26.43 -45.49
N GLY A 425 -30.58 -26.31 -44.22
CA GLY A 425 -30.00 -25.07 -43.67
C GLY A 425 -31.00 -23.97 -43.34
N GLN A 426 -32.31 -24.23 -43.41
CA GLN A 426 -33.36 -23.29 -43.00
C GLN A 426 -33.89 -23.61 -41.59
N ILE A 427 -34.00 -22.57 -40.76
CA ILE A 427 -34.58 -22.67 -39.41
C ILE A 427 -36.09 -22.89 -39.55
N THR A 428 -36.60 -24.00 -39.02
CA THR A 428 -38.03 -24.35 -39.08
C THR A 428 -38.78 -23.88 -37.82
N ALA A 429 -40.10 -23.66 -37.92
CA ALA A 429 -40.94 -23.33 -36.77
C ALA A 429 -40.90 -24.42 -35.67
N GLN A 430 -40.72 -25.69 -36.06
CA GLN A 430 -40.51 -26.80 -35.13
C GLN A 430 -39.14 -26.72 -34.43
N GLY A 431 -38.07 -26.35 -35.13
CA GLY A 431 -36.75 -26.14 -34.52
C GLY A 431 -36.75 -25.00 -33.50
N ILE A 432 -37.43 -23.90 -33.81
CA ILE A 432 -37.61 -22.79 -32.86
C ILE A 432 -38.37 -23.26 -31.60
N GLY A 433 -39.46 -24.01 -31.78
CA GLY A 433 -40.23 -24.57 -30.66
C GLY A 433 -39.42 -25.55 -29.79
N ALA A 434 -38.60 -26.41 -30.41
CA ALA A 434 -37.74 -27.35 -29.71
C ALA A 434 -36.61 -26.65 -28.94
N ALA A 435 -36.02 -25.61 -29.52
CA ALA A 435 -34.98 -24.80 -28.88
C ALA A 435 -35.51 -24.01 -27.68
N ILE A 436 -36.66 -23.36 -27.82
CA ILE A 436 -37.34 -22.67 -26.72
C ILE A 436 -37.61 -23.65 -25.58
N LYS A 437 -38.12 -24.85 -25.89
CA LYS A 437 -38.37 -25.90 -24.89
C LYS A 437 -37.07 -26.35 -24.20
N ALA A 438 -35.98 -26.54 -24.95
CA ALA A 438 -34.70 -26.99 -24.40
C ALA A 438 -34.02 -25.96 -23.48
N VAL A 439 -34.19 -24.66 -23.75
CA VAL A 439 -33.65 -23.57 -22.91
C VAL A 439 -34.53 -23.31 -21.68
N THR A 440 -35.84 -23.55 -21.78
CA THR A 440 -36.81 -23.27 -20.70
C THR A 440 -37.04 -24.44 -19.74
N THR A 441 -36.61 -25.67 -20.08
CA THR A 441 -36.64 -26.80 -19.14
C THR A 441 -35.55 -26.68 -18.08
N PHE A 442 -35.97 -26.39 -16.84
CA PHE A 442 -35.10 -26.42 -15.66
C PHE A 442 -35.02 -27.84 -15.10
N ASP A 443 -33.83 -28.44 -15.15
CA ASP A 443 -33.53 -29.62 -14.33
C ASP A 443 -33.28 -29.13 -12.89
N ALA A 444 -34.27 -29.27 -12.01
CA ALA A 444 -34.10 -28.94 -10.59
C ALA A 444 -33.11 -29.92 -9.94
N PRO A 445 -32.10 -29.46 -9.17
CA PRO A 445 -31.23 -30.36 -8.44
C PRO A 445 -32.01 -31.00 -7.29
N ALA A 446 -31.91 -32.32 -7.18
CA ALA A 446 -32.45 -33.08 -6.07
C ALA A 446 -31.55 -32.91 -4.83
N GLU A 447 -31.68 -31.80 -4.11
CA GLU A 447 -31.11 -31.67 -2.77
C GLU A 447 -32.22 -31.52 -1.72
N LYS A 448 -32.12 -32.34 -0.68
CA LYS A 448 -33.07 -32.44 0.43
C LYS A 448 -33.17 -31.10 1.15
N ASN A 449 -34.42 -30.67 1.33
CA ASN A 449 -34.82 -29.58 2.21
C ASN A 449 -34.17 -29.70 3.59
N ASP A 450 -33.67 -28.57 4.11
CA ASP A 450 -33.96 -28.14 5.47
C ASP A 450 -34.08 -26.59 5.51
N ALA A 451 -35.31 -26.15 5.80
CA ALA A 451 -35.78 -24.87 6.32
C ALA A 451 -35.20 -23.53 5.79
N VAL A 452 -36.06 -22.70 5.16
CA VAL A 452 -36.56 -21.39 5.67
C VAL A 452 -37.34 -20.65 4.57
N GLY A 453 -38.59 -20.27 4.89
CA GLY A 453 -39.19 -18.96 4.57
C GLY A 453 -39.62 -18.65 3.14
N GLU A 454 -40.93 -18.71 2.90
CA GLU A 454 -41.64 -18.19 1.73
C GLU A 454 -41.35 -16.69 1.50
N THR A 455 -40.76 -16.32 0.35
CA THR A 455 -40.95 -15.03 -0.39
C THR A 455 -39.95 -14.88 -1.56
N SER A 456 -39.99 -15.75 -2.57
CA SER A 456 -39.16 -15.55 -3.79
C SER A 456 -39.76 -16.14 -5.09
N ALA A 457 -41.08 -16.25 -5.19
CA ALA A 457 -41.73 -16.82 -6.38
C ALA A 457 -42.21 -15.78 -7.41
N THR A 458 -42.10 -14.47 -7.14
CA THR A 458 -42.77 -13.43 -7.96
C THR A 458 -41.84 -12.56 -8.82
N MET A 459 -40.51 -12.67 -8.73
CA MET A 459 -39.59 -11.90 -9.60
C MET A 459 -39.06 -12.64 -10.83
N ALA A 460 -39.17 -13.97 -10.88
CA ALA A 460 -38.58 -14.78 -11.97
C ALA A 460 -39.45 -14.83 -13.25
N THR A 461 -40.71 -14.39 -13.19
CA THR A 461 -41.67 -14.45 -14.30
C THR A 461 -41.71 -13.18 -15.17
N LEU A 462 -41.04 -12.09 -14.77
CA LEU A 462 -41.10 -10.80 -15.49
C LEU A 462 -39.88 -10.54 -16.40
N THR A 463 -38.76 -11.23 -16.20
CA THR A 463 -37.53 -11.05 -17.01
C THR A 463 -37.46 -11.94 -18.25
N ALA A 464 -38.27 -13.01 -18.31
CA ALA A 464 -38.31 -13.92 -19.46
C ALA A 464 -39.13 -13.35 -20.65
N THR A 465 -40.08 -12.44 -20.39
CA THR A 465 -40.95 -11.87 -21.41
C THR A 465 -40.34 -10.67 -22.15
N THR A 466 -39.42 -9.92 -21.52
CA THR A 466 -38.78 -8.74 -22.14
C THR A 466 -37.66 -9.11 -23.12
N ALA A 467 -36.88 -10.15 -22.83
CA ALA A 467 -35.82 -10.64 -23.71
C ALA A 467 -36.36 -11.26 -25.02
N ALA A 468 -37.58 -11.80 -25.01
CA ALA A 468 -38.22 -12.36 -26.19
C ALA A 468 -38.79 -11.29 -27.14
N THR A 469 -39.14 -10.10 -26.63
CA THR A 469 -39.70 -9.01 -27.45
C THR A 469 -38.64 -8.17 -28.16
N GLU A 470 -37.44 -8.02 -27.59
CA GLU A 470 -36.36 -7.22 -28.21
C GLU A 470 -35.68 -7.94 -29.37
N ALA A 471 -35.61 -9.28 -29.34
CA ALA A 471 -35.05 -10.07 -30.43
C ALA A 471 -35.92 -10.10 -31.71
N ALA A 472 -37.23 -9.83 -31.59
CA ALA A 472 -38.16 -9.83 -32.72
C ALA A 472 -38.25 -8.48 -33.45
N ALA A 473 -37.90 -7.36 -32.79
CA ALA A 473 -37.99 -6.02 -33.37
C ALA A 473 -36.79 -5.65 -34.26
N ALA A 474 -35.65 -6.34 -34.12
CA ALA A 474 -34.41 -6.03 -34.85
C ALA A 474 -34.33 -6.61 -36.27
N ALA A 475 -35.32 -7.42 -36.70
CA ALA A 475 -35.29 -8.13 -37.99
C ALA A 475 -36.09 -7.47 -39.12
N THR A 476 -36.82 -6.38 -38.86
CA THR A 476 -37.67 -5.72 -39.89
C THR A 476 -37.59 -4.21 -39.81
N ALA A 477 -36.55 -3.60 -40.37
CA ALA A 477 -36.58 -2.23 -40.90
C ALA A 477 -35.29 -1.93 -41.68
N SER A 478 -35.30 -2.20 -42.98
CA SER A 478 -34.40 -1.56 -43.95
C SER A 478 -35.26 -0.75 -44.90
N GLU A 479 -34.76 0.46 -45.22
CA GLU A 479 -35.24 1.44 -46.22
C GLU A 479 -36.37 2.41 -45.83
N ALA A 480 -35.99 3.64 -45.42
CA ALA A 480 -36.23 4.86 -46.21
C ALA A 480 -35.68 6.10 -45.48
N VAL A 481 -34.96 6.92 -46.23
CA VAL A 481 -34.31 8.20 -45.87
C VAL A 481 -35.33 9.34 -45.81
N THR A 482 -35.20 10.28 -44.86
CA THR A 482 -35.07 11.75 -45.09
C THR A 482 -35.00 12.58 -43.79
N ASP A 483 -33.85 13.24 -43.63
CA ASP A 483 -33.55 14.63 -43.25
C ASP A 483 -34.36 15.46 -42.20
N GLN A 484 -33.55 16.16 -41.39
CA GLN A 484 -33.76 17.40 -40.61
C GLN A 484 -34.11 17.42 -39.09
N PRO A 485 -33.56 18.40 -38.33
CA PRO A 485 -33.17 18.28 -36.91
C PRO A 485 -34.03 19.16 -35.98
N LEU A 486 -33.98 18.96 -34.64
CA LEU A 486 -34.14 20.03 -33.63
C LEU A 486 -33.94 19.60 -32.17
N ASP A 487 -33.37 20.55 -31.43
CA ASP A 487 -32.96 20.58 -30.02
C ASP A 487 -34.02 20.25 -28.95
N LYS A 488 -33.57 19.63 -27.84
CA LYS A 488 -33.55 20.16 -26.45
C LYS A 488 -33.44 19.03 -25.39
N PRO A 489 -32.66 19.20 -24.30
CA PRO A 489 -32.62 18.25 -23.20
C PRO A 489 -33.74 18.52 -22.16
N ALA A 490 -34.40 17.47 -21.69
CA ALA A 490 -35.36 17.52 -20.58
C ALA A 490 -34.76 16.93 -19.28
N PRO A 491 -35.23 17.35 -18.09
CA PRO A 491 -34.41 17.54 -16.90
C PRO A 491 -34.35 16.34 -15.94
N ALA A 492 -33.35 16.37 -15.06
CA ALA A 492 -33.09 15.38 -14.01
C ALA A 492 -34.19 15.35 -12.92
N PRO A 493 -34.56 14.15 -12.40
CA PRO A 493 -35.48 14.06 -11.28
C PRO A 493 -34.78 14.27 -9.92
N ALA A 494 -35.50 14.99 -9.06
CA ALA A 494 -35.10 15.48 -7.76
C ALA A 494 -34.98 14.39 -6.68
N SER A 495 -34.10 14.69 -5.72
CA SER A 495 -33.84 13.98 -4.47
C SER A 495 -35.03 13.99 -3.50
N ALA A 496 -35.34 12.83 -2.91
CA ALA A 496 -36.19 12.72 -1.71
C ALA A 496 -35.31 12.36 -0.48
N PRO A 497 -35.66 12.86 0.74
CA PRO A 497 -34.79 12.80 1.91
C PRO A 497 -34.91 11.47 2.67
N MET A 498 -33.77 10.94 3.14
CA MET A 498 -33.71 9.78 4.03
C MET A 498 -33.92 10.21 5.49
N ALA A 499 -34.82 9.53 6.20
CA ALA A 499 -34.95 9.58 7.66
C ALA A 499 -33.94 8.62 8.34
N PRO A 500 -33.45 8.92 9.56
CA PRO A 500 -32.39 8.14 10.22
C PRO A 500 -32.95 6.92 10.99
N PRO A 501 -32.20 5.80 11.10
CA PRO A 501 -32.60 4.70 11.97
C PRO A 501 -32.21 4.96 13.44
N VAL A 502 -33.12 4.52 14.31
CA VAL A 502 -33.11 4.62 15.77
C VAL A 502 -32.12 3.61 16.38
N PHE A 503 -31.35 4.08 17.36
CA PHE A 503 -30.43 3.29 18.21
C PHE A 503 -31.21 2.31 19.10
N VAL A 504 -30.78 1.04 19.15
CA VAL A 504 -31.13 0.10 20.23
C VAL A 504 -29.85 -0.27 20.97
N ALA A 505 -29.71 0.28 22.18
CA ALA A 505 -28.74 -0.13 23.17
C ALA A 505 -29.14 -1.49 23.75
N THR A 506 -28.20 -2.43 23.87
CA THR A 506 -28.38 -3.62 24.71
C THR A 506 -27.33 -3.65 25.80
N GLN A 507 -27.83 -3.54 27.03
CA GLN A 507 -27.14 -3.80 28.29
C GLN A 507 -26.77 -5.28 28.36
N ARG A 508 -25.56 -5.61 28.81
CA ARG A 508 -25.27 -6.88 29.49
C ARG A 508 -24.09 -6.71 30.44
N ALA A 509 -24.43 -6.44 31.69
CA ALA A 509 -23.59 -6.64 32.86
C ALA A 509 -24.45 -7.39 33.90
N ALA A 510 -23.81 -8.34 34.61
CA ALA A 510 -24.35 -9.25 35.63
C ALA A 510 -25.29 -10.35 35.07
N GLN A 511 -25.15 -11.65 35.36
CA GLN A 511 -24.74 -12.30 36.61
C GLN A 511 -24.10 -13.68 36.31
N MET A 512 -23.09 -14.07 37.09
CA MET A 512 -23.02 -15.32 37.89
C MET A 512 -21.62 -15.44 38.53
N GLU A 513 -21.54 -15.06 39.82
CA GLU A 513 -20.72 -15.74 40.85
C GLU A 513 -21.27 -17.18 40.99
N GLU A 514 -20.58 -18.24 41.40
CA GLU A 514 -19.74 -18.40 42.60
C GLU A 514 -19.18 -19.85 42.57
N ALA A 515 -17.89 -20.05 42.88
CA ALA A 515 -17.38 -21.28 43.52
C ALA A 515 -15.90 -21.13 43.94
N ALA A 516 -15.71 -20.84 45.23
CA ALA A 516 -14.63 -21.26 46.14
C ALA A 516 -13.15 -21.07 45.70
N SER A 517 -12.42 -20.14 46.30
CA SER A 517 -11.77 -20.26 47.62
C SER A 517 -10.65 -21.30 47.65
N ASP A 518 -9.41 -20.82 47.52
CA ASP A 518 -8.35 -21.22 48.44
C ASP A 518 -7.41 -20.04 48.71
N THR A 519 -7.27 -19.78 50.01
CA THR A 519 -6.49 -18.69 50.60
C THR A 519 -5.18 -19.30 51.06
N ILE A 520 -4.02 -18.75 50.67
CA ILE A 520 -2.77 -18.95 51.41
C ILE A 520 -2.18 -17.58 51.72
N ALA A 521 -2.10 -17.33 53.03
CA ALA A 521 -1.55 -16.14 53.63
C ALA A 521 -0.01 -16.19 53.71
N TYR A 522 0.60 -15.02 53.53
CA TYR A 522 1.79 -14.46 54.21
C TYR A 522 2.83 -15.42 54.81
N GLN A 523 4.08 -15.25 54.37
CA GLN A 523 5.20 -15.04 55.30
C GLN A 523 6.11 -13.93 54.79
N GLN A 524 6.20 -12.87 55.60
CA GLN A 524 7.27 -11.88 55.63
C GLN A 524 8.45 -12.51 56.36
N ASP A 525 9.65 -12.38 55.84
CA ASP A 525 10.86 -12.33 56.64
C ASP A 525 11.66 -11.10 56.23
N ALA A 526 11.94 -10.27 57.23
CA ALA A 526 12.77 -9.09 57.15
C ALA A 526 14.25 -9.48 57.28
N ALA A 527 15.11 -8.80 56.53
CA ALA A 527 16.49 -8.55 56.92
C ALA A 527 16.92 -7.21 56.33
N GLU A 528 17.07 -6.23 57.22
CA GLU A 528 17.78 -4.98 57.02
C GLU A 528 19.28 -5.26 56.82
N ASP A 529 19.95 -4.53 55.92
CA ASP A 529 21.14 -3.74 56.28
C ASP A 529 21.69 -2.90 55.11
N ALA A 530 21.71 -1.59 55.38
CA ALA A 530 22.67 -0.53 55.05
C ALA A 530 23.45 -0.46 53.72
N ALA A 531 23.24 0.69 53.05
CA ALA A 531 24.24 1.68 52.59
C ALA A 531 25.31 1.28 51.54
N GLU A 532 25.32 1.96 50.39
CA GLU A 532 26.20 3.11 50.11
C GLU A 532 25.93 3.67 48.70
N GLU A 533 25.94 5.00 48.62
CA GLU A 533 25.80 5.81 47.41
C GLU A 533 27.12 5.81 46.62
N GLU A 534 27.11 5.54 45.31
CA GLU A 534 28.13 6.05 44.40
C GLU A 534 27.51 6.43 43.04
N GLU A 535 27.43 7.74 42.79
CA GLU A 535 27.25 8.32 41.46
C GLU A 535 28.52 8.13 40.62
N PRO A 536 28.44 7.72 39.33
CA PRO A 536 29.56 7.90 38.42
C PRO A 536 29.44 9.22 37.65
N CYS A 537 30.43 10.07 37.92
CA CYS A 537 30.77 11.31 37.25
C CYS A 537 30.88 11.15 35.72
N VAL A 538 30.21 12.04 34.98
CA VAL A 538 30.25 12.12 33.51
C VAL A 538 31.54 12.82 33.06
N HIS A 539 32.53 12.06 32.58
CA HIS A 539 33.66 12.62 31.84
C HIS A 539 33.28 12.88 30.37
N LYS A 540 33.20 14.16 29.99
CA LYS A 540 33.16 14.61 28.59
C LYS A 540 34.48 14.28 27.89
N LEU A 541 34.45 13.37 26.92
CA LEU A 541 35.53 13.19 25.94
C LEU A 541 35.05 13.63 24.56
N ALA A 542 35.69 14.67 24.03
CA ALA A 542 35.58 15.08 22.64
C ALA A 542 36.40 14.14 21.75
N PRO A 543 35.96 13.79 20.52
CA PRO A 543 36.84 13.16 19.56
C PRO A 543 37.31 14.16 18.50
N SER A 544 38.60 14.45 18.56
CA SER A 544 39.39 14.93 17.44
C SER A 544 40.05 13.72 16.76
N GLY A 545 40.26 13.82 15.44
CA GLY A 545 41.40 13.18 14.78
C GLY A 545 41.30 11.69 14.40
N ARG A 546 41.26 11.47 13.09
CA ARG A 546 41.50 10.20 12.37
C ARG A 546 42.61 9.33 12.95
N THR A 547 42.37 8.02 13.04
CA THR A 547 43.38 7.00 12.68
C THR A 547 42.72 5.72 12.18
N SER A 548 43.27 5.19 11.09
CA SER A 548 42.95 3.93 10.43
C SER A 548 43.56 2.72 11.14
N LEU A 549 42.87 1.56 11.11
CA LEU A 549 43.36 0.21 10.75
C LEU A 549 42.74 -0.92 11.59
N GLN A 550 42.28 -1.92 10.85
CA GLN A 550 42.45 -3.37 11.06
C GLN A 550 41.67 -4.12 12.15
N ALA A 551 41.25 -5.31 11.70
CA ALA A 551 40.45 -6.30 12.38
C ALA A 551 41.08 -6.76 13.71
N ILE A 552 40.23 -6.93 14.72
CA ILE A 552 40.58 -7.56 16.00
C ILE A 552 39.80 -8.87 16.09
N GLN A 553 40.55 -9.98 16.11
CA GLN A 553 40.05 -11.31 16.46
C GLN A 553 39.68 -11.36 17.94
N VAL A 554 38.53 -11.97 18.23
CA VAL A 554 38.04 -12.27 19.57
C VAL A 554 38.72 -13.56 20.08
N VAL A 555 39.32 -13.49 21.26
CA VAL A 555 39.75 -14.66 22.06
C VAL A 555 39.00 -14.60 23.40
N PRO A 556 38.41 -15.70 23.90
CA PRO A 556 37.62 -15.68 25.12
C PRO A 556 38.52 -15.75 26.37
N SER A 557 38.23 -14.93 27.38
CA SER A 557 38.88 -14.96 28.69
C SER A 557 38.16 -15.92 29.64
N VAL A 558 38.96 -16.78 30.28
CA VAL A 558 38.59 -17.66 31.40
C VAL A 558 38.97 -16.95 32.70
N SER A 559 38.16 -17.19 33.74
CA SER A 559 38.26 -16.80 35.17
C SER A 559 37.53 -15.52 35.54
#